data_AF-A0A4P6ZZ01-F1
#
_entry.id   AF-A0A4P6ZZ01-F1
#
_cell.length_a   1.000
_cell.length_b   1.000
_cell.length_c   1.000
_cell.angle_alpha   90.00
_cell.angle_beta   90.00
_cell.angle_gamma   90.00
#
_symmetry.space_group_name_H-M   'P 1'
#
loop_
_entity.id
_entity.type
_entity.pdbx_description
1 polymer ?
#
loop_
_entity_poly.entity_id
_entity_poly.type
_entity_poly.pdbx_seq_one_letter_code
_entity_poly.pdbx_strand_id
1 'polypeptide(L)'
;MEQMEKVIAFLLGVGFNALIIIVLLSLNGKINYHKIRLSILSLISTIIFTIIPTIGYRVDKDLGDYHFGFPAEGLVYRGGLDLTVSSFGLIFNFFFFYWIFKLILVLWKAPTVNN
;
A
#
# COMPACT_ATOMS: atom_id res chain seq x y z
N MET A 1 -4.55 25.15 -12.31
CA MET A 1 -4.30 24.06 -13.27
C MET A 1 -3.41 22.99 -12.64
N GLU A 2 -2.25 23.39 -12.11
CA GLU A 2 -1.26 22.50 -11.47
C GLU A 2 -1.79 21.60 -10.33
N GLN A 3 -2.70 22.08 -9.47
CA GLN A 3 -3.26 21.26 -8.38
C GLN A 3 -4.16 20.12 -8.87
N MET A 4 -4.94 20.37 -9.93
CA MET A 4 -5.84 19.38 -10.52
C MET A 4 -5.04 18.27 -11.21
N GLU A 5 -3.94 18.63 -11.88
CA GLU A 5 -3.02 17.67 -12.50
C GLU A 5 -2.36 16.76 -11.46
N LYS A 6 -1.96 17.29 -10.30
CA LYS A 6 -1.40 16.49 -9.19
C LYS A 6 -2.42 15.49 -8.63
N VAL A 7 -3.70 15.88 -8.51
CA VAL A 7 -4.78 14.97 -8.07
C VAL A 7 -5.01 13.87 -9.10
N ILE A 8 -5.05 14.21 -10.39
CA ILE A 8 -5.22 13.22 -11.47
C ILE A 8 -4.05 12.23 -11.49
N ALA A 9 -2.81 12.72 -11.40
CA ALA A 9 -1.62 11.87 -11.33
C ALA A 9 -1.65 10.92 -10.13
N PHE A 10 -2.07 11.41 -8.96
CA PHE A 10 -2.24 10.56 -7.78
C PHE A 10 -3.29 9.46 -8.00
N LEU A 11 -4.46 9.80 -8.54
CA LEU A 11 -5.53 8.82 -8.82
C LEU A 11 -5.08 7.76 -9.83
N LEU A 12 -4.38 8.17 -10.89
CA LEU A 12 -3.81 7.25 -11.88
C LEU A 12 -2.75 6.33 -11.26
N GLY A 13 -1.88 6.88 -10.40
CA GLY A 13 -0.89 6.10 -9.65
C GLY A 13 -1.55 5.05 -8.76
N VAL A 14 -2.59 5.41 -8.01
CA VAL A 14 -3.35 4.46 -7.17
C VAL A 14 -3.99 3.36 -8.04
N GLY A 15 -4.64 3.74 -9.15
CA GLY A 15 -5.27 2.79 -10.07
C GLY A 15 -4.29 1.80 -10.70
N PHE A 16 -3.13 2.28 -11.14
CA PHE A 16 -2.08 1.45 -11.71
C PHE A 16 -1.49 0.46 -10.69
N ASN A 17 -1.22 0.93 -9.47
CA ASN A 17 -0.75 0.06 -8.39
C ASN A 17 -1.79 -1.01 -8.02
N ALA A 18 -3.08 -0.65 -7.96
CA ALA A 18 -4.17 -1.60 -7.74
C ALA A 18 -4.22 -2.68 -8.84
N LEU A 19 -4.02 -2.30 -10.10
CA LEU A 19 -3.95 -3.25 -11.23
C LEU A 19 -2.78 -4.23 -11.05
N ILE A 20 -1.58 -3.74 -10.74
CA ILE A 20 -0.41 -4.59 -10.49
C ILE A 20 -0.69 -5.59 -9.36
N ILE A 21 -1.26 -5.12 -8.25
CA ILE A 21 -1.63 -5.98 -7.11
C ILE A 21 -2.59 -7.08 -7.54
N ILE A 22 -3.63 -6.76 -8.33
CA ILE A 22 -4.60 -7.75 -8.82
C ILE A 22 -3.91 -8.81 -9.70
N VAL A 23 -3.02 -8.38 -10.61
CA VAL A 23 -2.24 -9.29 -11.45
C VAL A 23 -1.34 -10.18 -10.60
N LEU A 24 -0.59 -9.62 -9.65
CA LEU A 24 0.28 -10.40 -8.77
C LEU A 24 -0.50 -11.43 -7.92
N LEU A 25 -1.70 -11.07 -7.46
CA LEU A 25 -2.55 -11.98 -6.69
C LEU A 25 -3.16 -13.09 -7.55
N SER A 26 -3.41 -12.83 -8.84
CA SER A 26 -3.96 -13.82 -9.77
C SER A 26 -2.91 -14.81 -10.28
N LEU A 27 -1.63 -14.43 -10.31
CA LEU A 27 -0.51 -15.34 -10.62
C LEU A 27 -0.43 -16.52 -9.62
N ASN A 28 -0.77 -16.28 -8.34
CA ASN A 28 -0.77 -17.29 -7.29
C ASN A 28 -2.07 -18.13 -7.25
N GLY A 29 -2.67 -18.38 -8.42
CA GLY A 29 -3.92 -19.14 -8.59
C GLY A 29 -5.18 -18.31 -8.40
N LYS A 30 -6.35 -18.97 -8.46
CA LYS A 30 -7.66 -18.32 -8.42
C LYS A 30 -7.80 -17.36 -7.24
N ILE A 31 -8.29 -16.15 -7.50
CA ILE A 31 -8.67 -15.19 -6.48
C ILE A 31 -9.92 -15.74 -5.79
N ASN A 32 -9.87 -15.88 -4.47
CA ASN A 32 -10.98 -16.35 -3.64
C ASN A 32 -11.41 -15.24 -2.66
N TYR A 33 -12.55 -15.43 -2.01
CA TYR A 33 -13.12 -14.43 -1.10
C TYR A 33 -12.18 -14.08 0.06
N HIS A 34 -11.41 -15.04 0.58
CA HIS A 34 -10.42 -14.78 1.63
C HIS A 34 -9.28 -13.87 1.15
N LYS A 35 -8.71 -14.14 -0.04
CA LYS A 35 -7.69 -13.30 -0.65
C LYS A 35 -8.23 -11.88 -0.86
N ILE A 36 -9.47 -11.73 -1.36
CA ILE A 36 -10.11 -10.42 -1.57
C ILE A 36 -10.25 -9.65 -0.26
N ARG A 37 -10.77 -10.27 0.81
CA ARG A 37 -10.91 -9.60 2.11
C ARG A 37 -9.56 -9.15 2.68
N LEU A 38 -8.55 -10.01 2.59
CA LEU A 38 -7.19 -9.67 3.01
C LEU A 38 -6.64 -8.49 2.20
N SER A 39 -6.84 -8.51 0.89
CA SER A 39 -6.42 -7.40 0.02
C SER A 39 -7.14 -6.09 0.36
N ILE A 40 -8.45 -6.11 0.57
CA ILE A 40 -9.20 -4.90 0.96
C ILE A 40 -8.67 -4.34 2.28
N LEU A 41 -8.47 -5.20 3.28
CA LEU A 41 -7.94 -4.77 4.57
C LEU A 41 -6.52 -4.19 4.45
N SER A 42 -5.68 -4.83 3.63
CA SER A 42 -4.30 -4.38 3.36
C SER A 42 -4.26 -3.03 2.66
N LEU A 43 -5.16 -2.82 1.70
CA LEU A 43 -5.30 -1.56 0.99
C LEU A 43 -5.75 -0.44 1.93
N ILE A 44 -6.78 -0.69 2.75
CA ILE A 44 -7.26 0.27 3.75
C ILE A 44 -6.14 0.63 4.72
N SER A 45 -5.41 -0.35 5.26
CA SER A 45 -4.28 -0.09 6.14
C SER A 45 -3.18 0.71 5.45
N THR A 46 -2.83 0.37 4.21
CA THR A 46 -1.85 1.14 3.43
C THR A 46 -2.27 2.61 3.31
N ILE A 47 -3.54 2.88 2.99
CA ILE A 47 -4.07 4.23 2.88
C ILE A 47 -4.03 4.96 4.22
N ILE A 48 -4.55 4.34 5.29
CA ILE A 48 -4.57 4.93 6.64
C ILE A 48 -3.16 5.29 7.08
N PHE A 49 -2.22 4.34 7.03
CA PHE A 49 -0.85 4.56 7.50
C PHE A 49 -0.11 5.58 6.64
N THR A 50 -0.41 5.66 5.34
CA THR A 50 0.15 6.68 4.44
C THR A 50 -0.30 8.10 4.79
N ILE A 51 -1.53 8.27 5.27
CA ILE A 51 -2.10 9.59 5.56
C ILE A 51 -1.74 10.09 6.97
N ILE A 52 -1.40 9.18 7.90
CA ILE A 52 -1.05 9.57 9.27
C ILE A 52 0.20 10.48 9.26
N PRO A 53 0.10 11.75 9.73
CA PRO A 53 1.24 12.63 9.88
C PRO A 53 2.30 12.01 10.78
N THR A 54 3.58 12.33 10.57
CA THR A 54 4.76 11.76 11.26
C THR A 54 5.02 10.26 11.06
N ILE A 55 4.03 9.47 10.62
CA ILE A 55 4.22 8.05 10.30
C ILE A 55 4.41 7.88 8.80
N GLY A 56 3.35 8.02 8.01
CA GLY A 56 3.40 7.87 6.56
C GLY A 56 3.43 9.19 5.81
N TYR A 57 2.86 10.26 6.37
CA TYR A 57 2.93 11.61 5.83
C TYR A 57 3.98 12.42 6.60
N ARG A 58 5.11 12.69 5.96
CA ARG A 58 6.22 13.44 6.55
C ARG A 58 6.55 14.64 5.67
N VAL A 59 6.88 15.75 6.33
CA VAL A 59 7.37 16.97 5.69
C VAL A 59 8.87 17.00 5.93
N ASP A 60 9.65 16.95 4.85
CA ASP A 60 11.08 17.21 4.95
C ASP A 60 11.28 18.72 5.12
N LYS A 61 11.85 19.13 6.26
CA LYS A 61 12.02 20.55 6.60
C LYS A 61 13.09 21.22 5.75
N ASP A 62 14.01 20.46 5.17
CA ASP A 62 15.15 21.00 4.42
C ASP A 62 14.85 21.14 2.92
N LEU A 63 13.98 20.29 2.36
CA LEU A 63 13.61 20.33 0.93
C LEU A 63 12.18 20.81 0.65
N GLY A 64 11.29 20.90 1.65
CA GLY A 64 9.90 21.32 1.46
C GLY A 64 9.01 20.30 0.72
N ASP A 65 9.54 19.10 0.45
CA ASP A 65 8.83 18.03 -0.23
C ASP A 65 7.98 17.19 0.74
N TYR A 66 6.80 16.78 0.28
CA TYR A 66 5.94 15.84 0.99
C TYR A 66 6.35 14.40 0.69
N HIS A 67 6.42 13.60 1.75
CA HIS A 67 6.86 12.22 1.70
C HIS A 67 5.75 11.30 2.19
N PHE A 68 5.33 10.38 1.32
CA PHE A 68 4.30 9.36 1.59
C PHE A 68 4.91 7.96 1.61
N GLY A 69 4.91 7.29 2.76
CA GLY A 69 5.31 5.88 2.83
C GLY A 69 5.52 5.33 4.24
N PHE A 70 4.83 4.23 4.56
CA PHE A 70 5.11 3.40 5.73
C PHE A 70 4.64 1.95 5.48
N PRO A 71 5.47 0.92 5.75
CA PRO A 71 6.80 0.98 6.37
C PRO A 71 7.97 1.24 5.41
N ALA A 72 7.77 1.24 4.09
CA ALA A 72 8.86 1.50 3.14
C ALA A 72 9.23 3.00 3.07
N GLU A 73 9.95 3.48 4.07
CA GLU A 73 10.47 4.86 4.14
C GLU A 73 11.55 5.18 3.10
N GLY A 74 12.10 4.17 2.39
CA GLY A 74 13.06 4.35 1.29
C GLY A 74 12.42 4.39 -0.10
N LEU A 75 11.12 4.09 -0.21
CA LEU A 75 10.35 4.01 -1.47
C LEU A 75 9.23 5.05 -1.46
N VAL A 76 9.53 6.26 -0.99
CA VAL A 76 8.56 7.30 -0.69
C VAL A 76 8.01 7.93 -1.96
N TYR A 77 6.70 8.01 -2.12
CA TYR A 77 6.07 8.76 -3.20
C TYR A 77 6.35 10.27 -3.02
N ARG A 78 7.13 10.87 -3.95
CA ARG A 78 7.48 12.30 -3.97
C ARG A 78 6.58 13.16 -4.87
N GLY A 79 5.54 12.56 -5.49
CA GLY A 79 4.70 13.24 -6.47
C GLY A 79 5.22 13.10 -7.92
N GLY A 80 4.30 13.13 -8.89
CA GLY A 80 4.60 13.01 -10.32
C GLY A 80 4.02 11.75 -10.97
N LEU A 81 3.88 11.76 -12.30
CA LEU A 81 3.50 10.58 -13.09
C LEU A 81 4.67 9.59 -13.28
N ASP A 82 5.85 9.95 -12.79
CA ASP A 82 7.03 9.12 -12.99
C ASP A 82 6.90 7.82 -12.21
N LEU A 83 7.06 6.70 -12.92
CA LEU A 83 7.27 5.35 -12.39
C LEU A 83 8.62 5.26 -11.68
N THR A 84 8.82 6.13 -10.70
CA THR A 84 10.01 6.15 -9.86
C THR A 84 9.87 5.08 -8.78
N VAL A 85 11.01 4.73 -8.17
CA VAL A 85 11.16 3.83 -7.01
C VAL A 85 10.10 4.12 -5.92
N SER A 86 9.72 5.39 -5.80
CA SER A 86 8.61 6.00 -5.08
C SER A 86 7.24 5.31 -5.23
N SER A 87 6.86 4.90 -6.44
CA SER A 87 5.56 4.28 -6.74
C SER A 87 5.50 2.83 -6.26
N PHE A 88 6.64 2.15 -6.16
CA PHE A 88 6.73 0.79 -5.61
C PHE A 88 6.54 0.75 -4.10
N GLY A 89 6.67 1.87 -3.39
CA GLY A 89 6.41 1.96 -1.96
C GLY A 89 4.98 1.57 -1.60
N LEU A 90 3.99 1.99 -2.41
CA LEU A 90 2.59 1.61 -2.18
C LEU A 90 2.36 0.11 -2.35
N ILE A 91 2.98 -0.51 -3.37
CA ILE A 91 2.90 -1.96 -3.60
C ILE A 91 3.57 -2.70 -2.44
N PHE A 92 4.75 -2.27 -2.02
CA PHE A 92 5.46 -2.87 -0.90
C PHE A 92 4.64 -2.77 0.39
N ASN A 93 4.12 -1.58 0.71
CA ASN A 93 3.32 -1.35 1.91
C ASN A 93 2.05 -2.23 1.90
N PHE A 94 1.40 -2.35 0.74
CA PHE A 94 0.27 -3.26 0.56
C PHE A 94 0.65 -4.71 0.90
N PHE A 95 1.74 -5.23 0.32
CA PHE A 95 2.16 -6.61 0.59
C PHE A 95 2.64 -6.80 2.02
N PHE A 96 3.27 -5.80 2.63
CA PHE A 96 3.62 -5.84 4.04
C PHE A 96 2.38 -6.08 4.91
N PHE A 97 1.34 -5.24 4.78
CA PHE A 97 0.09 -5.41 5.52
C PHE A 97 -0.62 -6.72 5.19
N TYR A 98 -0.63 -7.12 3.91
CA TYR A 98 -1.20 -8.40 3.48
C TYR A 98 -0.58 -9.59 4.18
N TRP A 99 0.75 -9.61 4.28
CA TRP A 99 1.48 -10.70 4.93
C TRP A 99 1.28 -10.66 6.46
N ILE A 100 1.25 -9.49 7.08
CA ILE A 100 0.92 -9.34 8.51
C ILE A 100 -0.49 -9.87 8.80
N PHE A 101 -1.51 -9.48 8.04
CA PHE A 101 -2.88 -9.99 8.25
C PHE A 101 -2.99 -11.49 7.99
N LYS A 102 -2.29 -11.99 6.97
CA LYS A 102 -2.22 -13.43 6.73
C LYS A 102 -1.58 -14.16 7.90
N LEU A 103 -0.48 -13.66 8.48
CA LEU A 103 0.17 -14.23 9.65
C LEU A 103 -0.75 -14.22 10.87
N ILE A 104 -1.43 -13.10 11.15
CA ILE A 104 -2.40 -12.99 12.24
C ILE A 104 -3.51 -14.04 12.09
N LEU A 105 -4.06 -14.24 10.89
CA LEU A 105 -5.08 -15.27 10.67
C LEU A 105 -4.55 -16.69 10.89
N VAL A 106 -3.31 -16.98 10.49
CA VAL A 106 -2.67 -18.28 10.74
C VAL A 106 -2.49 -18.50 12.25
N LEU A 107 -1.97 -17.50 12.95
CA LEU A 107 -1.78 -17.54 14.40
C LEU A 107 -3.09 -17.62 15.17
N TRP A 108 -4.16 -16.98 14.71
CA TRP A 108 -5.48 -17.06 15.35
C TRP A 108 -6.12 -18.45 15.19
N LYS A 109 -5.88 -19.11 14.05
CA LYS A 109 -6.38 -20.47 13.81
C LYS A 109 -5.57 -21.55 14.54
N ALA A 110 -4.29 -21.31 14.83
CA ALA A 110 -3.43 -22.29 15.48
C ALA A 110 -3.91 -22.74 16.88
N PRO A 111 -4.39 -21.86 17.79
CA PRO A 111 -4.98 -22.26 19.07
C PRO A 111 -6.29 -23.04 18.92
N THR A 112 -7.08 -22.78 17.88
CA THR A 112 -8.43 -23.37 17.72
C THR A 112 -8.44 -24.82 17.23
N VAL A 113 -7.30 -25.36 16.81
CA VAL A 113 -7.18 -26.76 16.34
C VAL A 113 -6.85 -27.73 17.49
N ASN A 114 -6.47 -27.22 18.66
CA ASN A 114 -6.03 -28.04 19.81
C ASN A 114 -7.08 -28.20 20.92
N ASN A 115 -8.36 -27.88 20.67
CA ASN A 115 -9.47 -28.06 21.63
C ASN A 115 -10.52 -29.02 21.08
#